data_AF-A0A7X9BRD0-F1
#
_entry.id   AF-A0A7X9BRD0-F1
#
_cell.length_a   1.000
_cell.length_b   1.000
_cell.length_c   1.000
_cell.angle_alpha   90.00
_cell.angle_beta   90.00
_cell.angle_gamma   90.00
#
_symmetry.space_group_name_H-M   'P 1'
#
loop_
_entity.id
_entity.type
_entity.pdbx_description
1 polymer ?
#
loop_
_entity_poly.entity_id
_entity_poly.type
_entity_poly.pdbx_seq_one_letter_code
_entity_poly.pdbx_strand_id
1 'polypeptide(L)'
;MQYGISKCHYSIFKNGAYTAPKALLGAVSMSLAPIITVKQKSFLMGNTLVTGQKDDGYNITLDIFSLSIDFVCEVLGYTTENGLLIENQNNKVVKFKLLYETESMDKPIRHCIYNCTCQKPTFDVTTITETVSINPKKLTIIADYGCGLHINKKQQIKVSTTVLTPIEVYDNWFR
;
A
#
# COMPACT_ATOMS: atom_id res chain seq x y z
N MET A 1 -14.65 11.71 11.40
CA MET A 1 -13.32 11.06 11.59
C MET A 1 -13.44 9.62 11.13
N GLN A 2 -12.50 9.16 10.31
CA GLN A 2 -12.38 7.74 9.98
C GLN A 2 -11.53 7.09 11.07
N TYR A 3 -12.07 6.09 11.74
CA TYR A 3 -11.38 5.34 12.79
C TYR A 3 -11.23 3.89 12.36
N GLY A 4 -10.09 3.29 12.69
CA GLY A 4 -9.80 1.89 12.43
C GLY A 4 -9.61 1.56 10.95
N ILE A 5 -8.63 0.71 10.67
CA ILE A 5 -8.61 -0.03 9.41
C ILE A 5 -9.17 -1.42 9.66
N SER A 6 -10.07 -1.88 8.79
CA SER A 6 -10.60 -3.23 8.82
C SER A 6 -10.58 -3.82 7.41
N LYS A 7 -10.68 -5.15 7.31
CA LYS A 7 -10.70 -5.89 6.03
C LYS A 7 -9.61 -5.43 5.04
N CYS A 8 -8.38 -5.36 5.50
CA CYS A 8 -7.25 -5.08 4.62
C CYS A 8 -7.02 -6.26 3.67
N HIS A 9 -6.91 -5.99 2.38
CA HIS A 9 -6.65 -6.97 1.33
C HIS A 9 -5.61 -6.42 0.35
N TYR A 10 -4.90 -7.32 -0.32
CA TYR A 10 -3.99 -6.99 -1.41
C TYR A 10 -4.36 -7.79 -2.65
N SER A 11 -4.01 -7.28 -3.83
CA SER A 11 -4.19 -7.99 -5.09
C SER A 11 -3.04 -7.67 -6.02
N ILE A 12 -2.45 -8.68 -6.62
CA ILE A 12 -1.21 -8.57 -7.39
C ILE A 12 -1.54 -8.15 -8.82
N PHE A 13 -0.73 -7.27 -9.37
CA PHE A 13 -0.79 -6.92 -10.78
C PHE A 13 0.03 -7.92 -11.61
N LYS A 14 -0.65 -8.73 -12.42
CA LYS A 14 -0.03 -9.75 -13.27
C LYS A 14 -0.70 -9.76 -14.64
N ASN A 15 0.10 -9.86 -15.71
CA ASN A 15 -0.40 -9.96 -17.10
C ASN A 15 -1.38 -8.84 -17.50
N GLY A 16 -1.18 -7.62 -17.01
CA GLY A 16 -2.03 -6.47 -17.35
C GLY A 16 -3.31 -6.32 -16.53
N ALA A 17 -3.58 -7.23 -15.58
CA ALA A 17 -4.75 -7.18 -14.72
C ALA A 17 -4.40 -7.44 -13.24
N TYR A 18 -5.31 -7.06 -12.35
CA TYR A 18 -5.22 -7.37 -10.93
C TYR A 18 -5.85 -8.72 -10.63
N THR A 19 -5.20 -9.55 -9.83
CA THR A 19 -5.73 -10.86 -9.41
C THR A 19 -6.87 -10.71 -8.39
N ALA A 20 -7.51 -11.82 -8.02
CA ALA A 20 -8.47 -11.82 -6.91
C ALA A 20 -7.81 -11.27 -5.62
N PRO A 21 -8.49 -10.41 -4.85
CA PRO A 21 -8.00 -9.91 -3.57
C PRO A 21 -7.77 -11.04 -2.57
N LYS A 22 -6.64 -10.97 -1.86
CA LYS A 22 -6.30 -11.84 -0.72
C LYS A 22 -6.27 -11.03 0.56
N ALA A 23 -6.75 -11.61 1.66
CA ALA A 23 -6.77 -10.93 2.94
C ALA A 23 -5.34 -10.69 3.46
N LEU A 24 -5.09 -9.48 3.95
CA LEU A 24 -3.89 -9.10 4.68
C LEU A 24 -4.27 -8.93 6.15
N LEU A 25 -4.15 -10.02 6.90
CA LEU A 25 -4.58 -10.08 8.29
C LEU A 25 -3.62 -9.32 9.21
N GLY A 26 -4.12 -8.82 10.34
CA GLY A 26 -3.30 -8.18 11.37
C GLY A 26 -2.88 -6.73 11.07
N ALA A 27 -3.44 -6.10 10.04
CA ALA A 27 -3.28 -4.67 9.80
C ALA A 27 -3.89 -3.85 10.96
N VAL A 28 -3.12 -2.91 11.49
CA VAL A 28 -3.47 -2.14 12.71
C VAL A 28 -3.76 -0.69 12.39
N SER A 29 -2.87 -0.07 11.62
CA SER A 29 -2.88 1.35 11.34
C SER A 29 -2.30 1.59 9.93
N MET A 30 -2.79 2.64 9.27
CA MET A 30 -2.28 3.05 7.97
C MET A 30 -2.24 4.57 7.89
N SER A 31 -1.13 5.11 7.40
CA SER A 31 -0.97 6.53 7.12
C SER A 31 -0.56 6.72 5.66
N LEU A 32 -1.10 7.76 5.03
CA LEU A 32 -0.80 8.14 3.65
C LEU A 32 -0.22 9.54 3.64
N ALA A 33 1.03 9.69 3.24
CA ALA A 33 1.69 10.97 3.05
C ALA A 33 1.84 11.27 1.55
N PRO A 34 1.39 12.43 1.04
CA PRO A 34 1.54 12.76 -0.38
C PRO A 34 3.02 12.95 -0.74
N ILE A 35 3.40 12.49 -1.93
CA ILE A 35 4.74 12.68 -2.50
C ILE A 35 4.64 13.81 -3.52
N ILE A 36 5.22 14.97 -3.18
CA ILE A 36 5.26 16.13 -4.08
C ILE A 36 6.70 16.38 -4.49
N THR A 37 6.99 16.18 -5.77
CA THR A 37 8.30 16.50 -6.34
C THR A 37 8.31 17.94 -6.81
N VAL A 38 9.17 18.75 -6.19
CA VAL A 38 9.41 20.14 -6.60
C VAL A 38 10.46 20.16 -7.70
N LYS A 39 10.10 20.61 -8.89
CA LYS A 39 11.06 20.81 -9.98
C LYS A 39 11.81 22.11 -9.73
N GLN A 40 13.14 22.01 -9.72
CA GLN A 40 14.03 23.15 -9.52
C GLN A 40 15.03 23.21 -10.66
N LYS A 41 15.37 24.41 -11.09
CA LYS A 41 16.45 24.68 -12.05
C LYS A 41 17.50 25.52 -11.35
N SER A 42 18.69 24.93 -11.16
CA SER A 42 19.85 25.64 -10.62
C SER A 42 20.63 26.29 -11.75
N PHE A 43 21.02 27.54 -11.55
CA PHE A 43 21.87 28.30 -12.47
C PHE A 43 23.31 28.30 -11.95
N LEU A 44 24.27 28.44 -12.87
CA LEU A 44 25.71 28.42 -12.57
C LEU A 44 26.14 29.53 -11.57
N MET A 45 25.29 30.53 -11.34
CA MET A 45 25.51 31.64 -10.40
C MET A 45 24.94 31.37 -8.98
N GLY A 46 24.48 30.15 -8.69
CA GLY A 46 24.00 29.76 -7.36
C GLY A 46 22.51 30.05 -7.08
N ASN A 47 21.83 30.78 -7.96
CA ASN A 47 20.39 30.97 -7.87
C ASN A 47 19.67 29.67 -8.26
N THR A 48 18.67 29.27 -7.47
CA THR A 48 17.78 28.15 -7.77
C THR A 48 16.37 28.69 -7.94
N LEU A 49 15.74 28.39 -9.07
CA LEU A 49 14.33 28.74 -9.32
C LEU A 49 13.47 27.48 -9.25
N VAL A 50 12.36 27.56 -8.51
CA VAL A 50 11.31 26.55 -8.55
C VAL A 50 10.52 26.72 -9.84
N THR A 51 10.49 25.67 -10.68
CA THR A 51 9.88 25.69 -12.02
C THR A 51 8.55 24.96 -12.08
N GLY A 52 8.16 24.26 -11.01
CA GLY A 52 6.86 23.61 -10.91
C GLY A 52 6.81 22.58 -9.78
N GLN A 53 5.63 22.01 -9.58
CA GLN A 53 5.39 20.90 -8.66
C GLN A 53 4.68 19.78 -9.40
N LYS A 54 5.01 18.54 -9.05
CA LYS A 54 4.37 17.34 -9.57
C LYS A 54 3.91 16.48 -8.39
N ASP A 55 2.66 16.06 -8.41
CA ASP A 55 2.17 15.01 -7.52
C ASP A 55 2.63 13.66 -8.08
N ASP A 56 3.40 12.93 -7.28
CA ASP A 56 3.94 11.61 -7.61
C ASP A 56 3.23 10.48 -6.84
N GLY A 57 2.21 10.81 -6.05
CA GLY A 57 1.34 9.84 -5.37
C GLY A 57 1.48 9.86 -3.86
N TYR A 58 1.54 8.67 -3.24
CA TYR A 58 1.56 8.53 -1.79
C TYR A 58 2.67 7.61 -1.30
N ASN A 59 3.32 8.02 -0.22
CA ASN A 59 4.09 7.14 0.65
C ASN A 59 3.17 6.67 1.77
N ILE A 60 3.02 5.36 1.90
CA ILE A 60 2.04 4.71 2.76
C ILE A 60 2.80 3.90 3.81
N THR A 61 2.57 4.21 5.08
CA THR A 61 3.10 3.41 6.18
C THR A 61 1.97 2.54 6.72
N LEU A 62 2.14 1.23 6.65
CA LEU A 62 1.20 0.24 7.17
C LEU A 62 1.82 -0.47 8.38
N ASP A 63 1.16 -0.36 9.52
CA ASP A 63 1.50 -1.11 10.74
C ASP A 63 0.74 -2.44 10.75
N ILE A 64 1.45 -3.55 10.89
CA ILE A 64 0.89 -4.90 10.79
C ILE A 64 1.51 -5.87 11.81
N PHE A 65 0.69 -6.60 12.56
CA PHE A 65 1.18 -7.58 13.54
C PHE A 65 1.68 -8.87 12.90
N SER A 66 1.01 -9.35 11.85
CA SER A 66 1.32 -10.62 11.22
C SER A 66 1.32 -10.48 9.72
N LEU A 67 2.45 -10.79 9.10
CA LEU A 67 2.54 -10.89 7.64
C LEU A 67 2.29 -12.33 7.25
N SER A 68 1.32 -12.57 6.38
CA SER A 68 1.10 -13.89 5.82
C SER A 68 2.30 -14.31 4.96
N ILE A 69 2.64 -15.60 5.00
CA ILE A 69 3.71 -16.17 4.17
C ILE A 69 3.45 -15.87 2.69
N ASP A 70 2.19 -15.96 2.26
CA ASP A 70 1.77 -15.61 0.90
C ASP A 70 2.15 -14.18 0.52
N PHE A 71 1.89 -13.19 1.39
CA PHE A 71 2.24 -11.80 1.08
C PHE A 71 3.76 -11.63 0.98
N VAL A 72 4.52 -12.24 1.88
CA VAL A 72 5.98 -12.15 1.89
C VAL A 72 6.58 -12.82 0.65
N CYS A 73 6.02 -13.94 0.20
CA CYS A 73 6.48 -14.60 -1.02
C CYS A 73 6.04 -13.85 -2.28
N GLU A 74 4.78 -13.45 -2.37
CA GLU A 74 4.21 -12.89 -3.59
C GLU A 74 4.53 -11.41 -3.81
N VAL A 75 4.64 -10.62 -2.73
CA VAL A 75 4.87 -9.17 -2.82
C VAL A 75 6.32 -8.82 -2.54
N LEU A 76 6.93 -9.42 -1.52
CA LEU A 76 8.34 -9.16 -1.16
C LEU A 76 9.33 -10.09 -1.90
N GLY A 77 8.84 -11.16 -2.54
CA GLY A 77 9.63 -12.08 -3.36
C GLY A 77 10.43 -13.14 -2.58
N TYR A 78 10.07 -13.39 -1.33
CA TYR A 78 10.77 -14.39 -0.52
C TYR A 78 10.43 -15.79 -1.04
N THR A 79 11.33 -16.75 -0.85
CA THR A 79 11.10 -18.16 -1.20
C THR A 79 11.03 -19.03 0.04
N THR A 80 10.30 -20.13 -0.05
CA THR A 80 10.22 -21.11 1.03
C THR A 80 10.97 -22.37 0.62
N GLU A 81 12.03 -22.73 1.34
CA GLU A 81 12.77 -23.98 1.13
C GLU A 81 12.96 -24.69 2.48
N ASN A 82 12.61 -25.98 2.57
CA ASN A 82 12.75 -26.78 3.79
C ASN A 82 12.14 -26.12 5.06
N GLY A 83 11.06 -25.34 4.91
CA GLY A 83 10.42 -24.60 6.01
C GLY A 83 11.11 -23.30 6.40
N LEU A 84 12.20 -22.92 5.72
CA LEU A 84 12.87 -21.64 5.87
C LEU A 84 12.27 -20.61 4.93
N LEU A 85 12.11 -19.39 5.42
CA LEU A 85 11.75 -18.24 4.60
C LEU A 85 13.04 -17.51 4.20
N ILE A 86 13.36 -17.53 2.91
CA ILE A 86 14.62 -17.04 2.35
C ILE A 86 14.37 -15.72 1.63
N GLU A 87 15.08 -14.68 2.03
CA GLU A 87 15.10 -13.40 1.33
C GLU A 87 16.09 -13.46 0.17
N ASN A 88 15.64 -13.15 -1.05
CA ASN A 88 16.48 -13.15 -2.24
C ASN A 88 16.95 -11.72 -2.59
N GLN A 89 18.18 -11.61 -3.10
CA GLN A 89 18.77 -10.33 -3.48
C GLN A 89 18.12 -9.72 -4.75
N ASN A 90 17.65 -10.56 -5.67
CA ASN A 90 17.17 -10.17 -7.00
C ASN A 90 15.64 -10.13 -7.11
N ASN A 91 14.94 -9.78 -6.03
CA ASN A 91 13.49 -9.73 -6.05
C ASN A 91 12.99 -8.61 -6.95
N LYS A 92 12.21 -9.00 -7.97
CA LYS A 92 11.51 -8.05 -8.84
C LYS A 92 10.49 -7.31 -8.00
N VAL A 93 10.44 -5.99 -8.16
CA VAL A 93 9.40 -5.16 -7.55
C VAL A 93 8.05 -5.61 -8.08
N VAL A 94 7.23 -6.17 -7.19
CA VAL A 94 5.87 -6.60 -7.52
C VAL A 94 4.92 -5.43 -7.29
N LYS A 95 4.11 -5.14 -8.31
CA LYS A 95 3.04 -4.16 -8.22
C LYS A 95 1.79 -4.83 -7.70
N PHE A 96 1.08 -4.18 -6.79
CA PHE A 96 -0.18 -4.65 -6.24
C PHE A 96 -1.14 -3.48 -6.00
N LYS A 97 -2.39 -3.78 -5.70
CA LYS A 97 -3.37 -2.82 -5.17
C LYS A 97 -3.66 -3.17 -3.72
N LEU A 98 -3.89 -2.16 -2.90
CA LEU A 98 -4.24 -2.29 -1.50
C LEU A 98 -5.69 -1.86 -1.31
N LEU A 99 -6.52 -2.74 -0.75
CA LEU A 99 -7.92 -2.47 -0.45
C LEU A 99 -8.12 -2.52 1.05
N TYR A 100 -8.89 -1.58 1.59
CA TYR A 100 -9.17 -1.55 3.03
C TYR A 100 -10.49 -0.85 3.30
N GLU A 101 -11.07 -1.15 4.46
CA GLU A 101 -12.31 -0.56 4.95
C GLU A 101 -11.96 0.37 6.13
N THR A 102 -12.59 1.55 6.18
CA THR A 102 -12.55 2.44 7.34
C THR A 102 -13.94 2.60 7.92
N GLU A 103 -14.03 2.75 9.23
CA GLU A 103 -15.33 2.98 9.86
C GLU A 103 -15.83 4.39 9.56
N SER A 104 -17.14 4.48 9.36
CA SER A 104 -17.87 5.73 9.20
C SER A 104 -19.24 5.59 9.86
N MET A 105 -19.89 6.72 10.16
CA MET A 105 -21.11 6.75 10.98
C MET A 105 -22.27 5.94 10.37
N ASP A 106 -22.44 5.97 9.05
CA ASP A 106 -23.59 5.32 8.39
C ASP A 106 -23.22 3.97 7.78
N LYS A 107 -22.13 3.95 7.01
CA LYS A 107 -21.68 2.77 6.26
C LYS A 107 -20.16 2.78 6.14
N PRO A 108 -19.46 1.65 6.35
CA PRO A 108 -18.01 1.63 6.19
C PRO A 108 -17.58 2.13 4.82
N ILE A 109 -16.51 2.92 4.79
CA ILE A 109 -15.97 3.45 3.54
C ILE A 109 -14.88 2.50 3.07
N ARG A 110 -15.03 1.97 1.86
CA ARG A 110 -14.04 1.09 1.25
C ARG A 110 -13.13 1.90 0.36
N HIS A 111 -11.85 1.64 0.48
CA HIS A 111 -10.79 2.30 -0.25
C HIS A 111 -10.04 1.29 -1.10
N CYS A 112 -9.50 1.75 -2.22
CA CYS A 112 -8.55 1.00 -3.03
C CYS A 112 -7.45 1.96 -3.48
N ILE A 113 -6.21 1.57 -3.27
CA ILE A 113 -5.01 2.25 -3.72
C ILE A 113 -4.33 1.36 -4.75
N TYR A 114 -4.05 1.92 -5.92
CA TYR A 114 -3.47 1.20 -7.04
C TYR A 114 -1.97 1.40 -7.13
N ASN A 115 -1.31 0.51 -7.89
CA ASN A 115 0.11 0.58 -8.21
C ASN A 115 1.03 0.71 -6.99
N CYS A 116 0.66 0.03 -5.92
CA CYS A 116 1.47 -0.09 -4.73
C CYS A 116 2.70 -0.94 -5.03
N THR A 117 3.85 -0.50 -4.55
CA THR A 117 5.10 -1.26 -4.47
C THR A 117 5.56 -1.25 -3.02
N CYS A 118 5.96 -2.41 -2.49
CA CYS A 118 6.39 -2.50 -1.10
C CYS A 118 7.91 -2.42 -1.06
N GLN A 119 8.44 -1.54 -0.22
CA GLN A 119 9.85 -1.59 0.15
C GLN A 119 10.07 -2.77 1.10
N LYS A 120 11.33 -3.20 1.18
CA LYS A 120 11.72 -4.23 2.14
C LYS A 120 11.36 -3.77 3.56
N PRO A 121 10.70 -4.60 4.37
CA PRO A 121 10.36 -4.26 5.74
C PRO A 121 11.63 -4.01 6.56
N THR A 122 11.57 -3.04 7.46
CA THR A 122 12.57 -2.92 8.52
C THR A 122 12.20 -3.93 9.62
N PHE A 123 13.16 -4.77 10.02
CA PHE A 123 13.00 -5.69 11.14
C PHE A 123 13.66 -5.09 12.38
N ASP A 124 12.84 -4.57 13.30
CA ASP A 124 13.30 -4.15 14.61
C ASP A 124 13.16 -5.33 15.58
N VAL A 125 14.29 -5.82 16.13
CA VAL A 125 14.32 -6.89 17.13
C VAL A 125 14.74 -6.29 18.46
N THR A 126 13.85 -6.31 19.46
CA THR A 126 14.12 -5.78 20.81
C THR A 126 14.04 -6.89 21.86
N THR A 127 14.93 -6.87 22.85
CA THR A 127 14.88 -7.80 23.99
C THR A 127 13.65 -7.53 24.86
N ILE A 128 12.89 -8.58 25.17
CA ILE A 128 11.66 -8.49 25.97
C ILE A 128 12.04 -8.34 27.45
N THR A 129 11.75 -7.19 28.04
CA THR A 129 11.88 -6.95 29.48
C THR A 129 10.48 -6.78 30.07
N GLU A 130 9.97 -7.84 30.69
CA GLU A 130 8.81 -7.87 31.61
C GLU A 130 7.40 -7.67 31.02
N THR A 131 7.23 -7.08 29.83
CA THR A 131 5.94 -7.05 29.12
C THR A 131 6.08 -7.54 27.68
N VAL A 132 5.24 -8.50 27.26
CA VAL A 132 5.20 -8.95 25.85
C VAL A 132 4.44 -7.89 25.05
N SER A 133 5.08 -6.76 24.75
CA SER A 133 4.58 -5.84 23.72
C SER A 133 4.89 -6.47 22.36
N ILE A 134 3.89 -7.07 21.74
CA ILE A 134 3.99 -7.44 20.32
C ILE A 134 4.03 -6.10 19.57
N ASN A 135 5.18 -5.70 19.07
CA ASN A 135 5.30 -4.47 18.29
C ASN A 135 4.85 -4.76 16.85
N PRO A 136 3.97 -3.94 16.25
CA PRO A 136 3.60 -4.11 14.85
C PRO A 136 4.81 -3.85 13.95
N LYS A 137 4.93 -4.64 12.89
CA LYS A 137 5.93 -4.45 11.84
C LYS A 137 5.50 -3.28 10.97
N LYS A 138 6.46 -2.46 10.54
CA LYS A 138 6.23 -1.33 9.64
C LYS A 138 6.52 -1.73 8.20
N LEU A 139 5.52 -1.58 7.34
CA LEU A 139 5.67 -1.69 5.89
C LEU A 139 5.61 -0.31 5.25
N THR A 140 6.63 0.03 4.48
CA THR A 140 6.64 1.22 3.63
C THR A 140 6.21 0.83 2.22
N ILE A 141 5.10 1.40 1.77
CA ILE A 141 4.48 1.13 0.48
C ILE A 141 4.44 2.44 -0.31
N ILE A 142 4.92 2.42 -1.55
CA ILE A 142 4.84 3.56 -2.47
C ILE A 142 3.74 3.29 -3.47
N ALA A 143 2.77 4.20 -3.57
CA ALA A 143 1.74 4.19 -4.60
C ALA A 143 1.95 5.38 -5.54
N ASP A 144 2.26 5.10 -6.80
CA ASP A 144 2.54 6.12 -7.82
C ASP A 144 1.56 6.06 -9.01
N TYR A 145 1.53 7.11 -9.83
CA TYR A 145 0.62 7.24 -11.00
C TYR A 145 0.91 6.26 -12.15
N GLY A 146 1.90 5.38 -12.02
CA GLY A 146 2.47 4.55 -13.08
C GLY A 146 1.65 3.33 -13.51
N CYS A 147 0.58 2.93 -12.81
CA CYS A 147 -0.42 2.03 -13.36
C CYS A 147 -1.68 2.83 -13.68
N GLY A 148 -1.91 3.03 -14.98
CA GLY A 148 -3.11 3.64 -15.49
C GLY A 148 -4.29 2.69 -15.38
N LEU A 149 -4.83 2.49 -14.17
CA LEU A 149 -6.25 2.18 -14.08
C LEU A 149 -7.00 3.46 -14.38
N HIS A 150 -7.47 3.55 -15.61
CA HIS A 150 -8.22 4.68 -16.12
C HIS A 150 -9.70 4.46 -15.86
N ILE A 151 -10.22 4.88 -14.71
CA ILE A 151 -11.68 5.07 -14.60
C ILE A 151 -11.98 6.39 -15.32
N ASN A 152 -12.84 6.33 -16.34
CA ASN A 152 -13.19 7.49 -17.18
C ASN A 152 -11.98 8.17 -17.85
N LYS A 153 -11.00 7.40 -18.34
CA LYS A 153 -9.80 7.93 -19.03
C LYS A 153 -8.87 8.82 -18.18
N LYS A 154 -9.02 8.83 -16.85
CA LYS A 154 -8.13 9.56 -15.93
C LYS A 154 -7.31 8.59 -15.10
N GLN A 155 -6.01 8.86 -14.96
CA GLN A 155 -5.15 8.12 -14.05
C GLN A 155 -5.63 8.35 -12.61
N GLN A 156 -5.85 7.28 -11.87
CA GLN A 156 -6.29 7.33 -10.48
C GLN A 156 -5.35 6.50 -9.61
N ILE A 157 -4.87 7.09 -8.52
CA ILE A 157 -4.08 6.37 -7.51
C ILE A 157 -4.98 5.80 -6.42
N LYS A 158 -6.03 6.52 -6.02
CA LYS A 158 -6.90 6.16 -4.91
C LYS A 158 -8.36 6.36 -5.31
N VAL A 159 -9.19 5.37 -4.99
CA VAL A 159 -10.65 5.44 -5.08
C VAL A 159 -11.27 5.05 -3.76
N SER A 160 -12.41 5.65 -3.46
CA SER A 160 -13.16 5.41 -2.22
C SER A 160 -14.64 5.35 -2.53
N THR A 161 -15.37 4.48 -1.84
CA THR A 161 -16.83 4.41 -1.97
C THR A 161 -17.47 5.64 -1.35
N THR A 162 -18.54 6.12 -1.98
CA THR A 162 -19.44 7.14 -1.44
C THR A 162 -20.83 6.55 -1.19
N VAL A 163 -21.73 7.35 -0.61
CA VAL A 163 -23.15 7.00 -0.43
C VAL A 163 -23.86 6.64 -1.73
N LEU A 164 -23.34 7.09 -2.88
CA LEU A 164 -23.90 6.81 -4.22
C LEU A 164 -23.30 5.58 -4.89
N THR A 165 -22.38 4.86 -4.22
CA THR A 165 -21.75 3.67 -4.81
C THR A 165 -22.80 2.59 -5.02
N PRO A 166 -22.95 2.04 -6.25
CA PRO A 166 -23.87 0.94 -6.50
C PRO A 166 -23.60 -0.25 -5.58
N ILE A 167 -24.66 -0.92 -5.11
CA ILE A 167 -24.54 -2.02 -4.16
C ILE A 167 -23.68 -3.16 -4.70
N GLU A 168 -23.77 -3.47 -5.99
CA GLU A 168 -22.96 -4.50 -6.65
C GLU A 168 -21.46 -4.18 -6.62
N VAL A 169 -21.08 -2.91 -6.84
CA VAL A 169 -19.69 -2.46 -6.75
C VAL A 169 -19.21 -2.51 -5.30
N TYR A 170 -20.08 -2.11 -4.37
CA TYR A 170 -19.77 -2.17 -2.95
C TYR A 170 -19.53 -3.62 -2.52
N ASP A 171 -20.46 -4.55 -2.75
CA ASP A 171 -20.40 -5.93 -2.27
C ASP A 171 -19.28 -6.76 -2.88
N ASN A 172 -18.89 -6.45 -4.13
CA ASN A 172 -17.77 -7.11 -4.81
C ASN A 172 -16.40 -6.45 -4.54
N TRP A 173 -16.32 -5.45 -3.66
CA TRP A 173 -15.07 -4.69 -3.45
C TRP A 173 -13.87 -5.55 -3.05
N PHE A 174 -14.09 -6.61 -2.26
CA PHE A 174 -13.05 -7.52 -1.79
C PHE A 174 -13.09 -8.90 -2.47
N ARG A 175 -13.81 -9.02 -3.60
CA ARG A 175 -13.95 -10.26 -4.37
C ARG A 175 -13.16 -10.22 -5.67
#